data_AF-A0AB38X0S6-F1
#
_entry.id   AF-A0AB38X0S6-F1
#
_cell.length_a   1.000
_cell.length_b   1.000
_cell.length_c   1.000
_cell.angle_alpha   90.00
_cell.angle_beta   90.00
_cell.angle_gamma   90.00
#
_symmetry.space_group_name_H-M   'P 1'
#
loop_
_entity.id
_entity.type
_entity.pdbx_description
1 polymer ?
#
loop_
_entity_poly.entity_id
_entity_poly.type
_entity_poly.pdbx_seq_one_letter_code
_entity_poly.pdbx_strand_id
1 'polypeptide(L)' 'MMPDLGKYAEAVLSSYAVTIALIAVLIVLSVRRSNRVKKELQEVEIKVKSNG' A
#
# COMPACT_ATOMS: atom_id res chain seq x y z
N MET A 1 0.46 -19.22 22.21
CA MET A 1 1.21 -20.46 21.93
C MET A 1 0.93 -20.83 20.48
N MET A 2 1.95 -20.82 19.61
CA MET A 2 1.83 -21.34 18.26
C MET A 2 1.94 -22.87 18.37
N PRO A 3 1.02 -23.67 17.82
CA PRO A 3 1.13 -25.13 17.84
C PRO A 3 2.44 -25.58 17.17
N ASP A 4 2.95 -26.76 17.50
CA ASP A 4 4.10 -27.33 16.78
C ASP A 4 3.65 -27.71 15.36
N LEU A 5 4.02 -26.87 14.39
CA LEU A 5 3.69 -27.08 12.98
C LEU A 5 4.61 -28.11 12.31
N GLY A 6 5.70 -28.53 12.97
CA GLY A 6 6.73 -29.40 12.41
C GLY A 6 7.11 -29.00 10.98
N LYS A 7 6.87 -29.90 10.04
CA LYS A 7 7.15 -29.75 8.60
C LYS A 7 6.40 -28.61 7.89
N TYR A 8 5.36 -28.03 8.49
CA TYR A 8 4.59 -26.92 7.90
C TYR A 8 5.04 -25.54 8.39
N ALA A 9 5.94 -25.47 9.38
CA ALA A 9 6.35 -24.20 9.97
C ALA A 9 6.95 -23.25 8.91
N GLU A 10 7.79 -23.77 8.03
CA GLU A 10 8.41 -23.01 6.95
C GLU A 10 7.38 -22.55 5.91
N ALA A 11 6.46 -23.44 5.50
CA ALA A 11 5.43 -23.11 4.51
C ALA A 11 4.46 -22.03 5.04
N VAL A 12 4.07 -22.13 6.31
CA VAL A 12 3.17 -21.15 6.93
C VAL A 12 3.88 -19.81 7.15
N LEU A 13 5.12 -19.81 7.64
CA LEU A 13 5.88 -18.58 7.85
C LEU A 13 6.17 -17.85 6.52
N SER A 14 6.57 -18.58 5.48
CA SER A 14 6.79 -18.02 4.15
C SER A 14 5.50 -17.47 3.54
N SER A 15 4.37 -18.15 3.72
CA SER A 15 3.05 -17.65 3.27
C SER A 15 2.68 -16.32 3.94
N TYR A 16 2.94 -16.17 5.24
CA TYR A 16 2.74 -14.89 5.93
C TYR A 16 3.71 -13.82 5.43
N ALA A 17 4.99 -14.15 5.25
CA ALA A 17 5.98 -13.20 4.74
C ALA A 17 5.60 -12.67 3.35
N VAL A 18 5.18 -13.56 2.44
CA VAL A 18 4.71 -13.18 1.11
C VAL A 18 3.45 -12.34 1.19
N THR A 19 2.48 -12.69 2.04
CA THR A 19 1.24 -11.92 2.20
C THR A 19 1.51 -10.51 2.71
N ILE A 20 2.38 -10.37 3.72
CA ILE A 20 2.79 -9.08 4.27
C ILE A 20 3.48 -8.24 3.17
N ALA A 21 4.38 -8.85 2.39
CA ALA A 21 5.06 -8.16 1.30
C ALA A 21 4.08 -7.66 0.24
N LEU A 22 3.11 -8.49 -0.16
CA LEU A 22 2.06 -8.10 -1.12
C LEU A 22 1.21 -6.95 -0.58
N ILE A 23 0.80 -7.00 0.69
CA ILE A 23 0.06 -5.91 1.33
C ILE A 23 0.89 -4.62 1.34
N ALA A 24 2.17 -4.69 1.71
CA ALA A 24 3.05 -3.53 1.70
C ALA A 24 3.17 -2.92 0.30
N VAL A 25 3.30 -3.75 -0.75
CA VAL A 25 3.31 -3.29 -2.14
C VAL A 25 2.01 -2.58 -2.50
N LEU A 26 0.85 -3.15 -2.15
CA LEU A 26 -0.45 -2.53 -2.41
C LEU A 26 -0.59 -1.18 -1.70
N ILE A 27 -0.15 -1.07 -0.45
CA ILE A 27 -0.14 0.19 0.30
C ILE A 27 0.74 1.23 -0.40
N VAL A 28 1.96 0.87 -0.78
CA VAL A 28 2.89 1.78 -1.47
C VAL A 28 2.28 2.26 -2.79
N LEU A 29 1.71 1.36 -3.60
CA LEU A 29 1.05 1.72 -4.86
C LEU A 29 -0.15 2.66 -4.60
N SER A 30 -0.95 2.38 -3.58
CA SER A 30 -2.11 3.19 -3.21
C SER A 30 -1.71 4.60 -2.79
N VAL A 31 -0.67 4.74 -1.97
CA VAL A 31 -0.15 6.04 -1.52
C VAL A 31 0.45 6.82 -2.69
N ARG A 32 1.23 6.18 -3.56
CA ARG A 32 1.80 6.82 -4.77
C ARG A 32 0.69 7.36 -5.67
N ARG A 33 -0.37 6.58 -5.89
CA ARG A 33 -1.54 7.00 -6.67
C ARG A 33 -2.26 8.18 -6.00
N SER A 34 -2.52 8.10 -4.69
CA SER A 34 -3.18 9.18 -3.95
C SER A 34 -2.40 10.49 -4.05
N ASN A 35 -1.08 10.45 -3.88
CA ASN A 35 -0.23 11.63 -3.98
C ASN A 35 -0.25 12.26 -5.38
N ARG A 36 -0.30 11.44 -6.44
CA ARG A 36 -0.45 11.95 -7.81
C ARG A 36 -1.77 12.71 -7.98
N VAL A 37 -2.89 12.11 -7.58
CA VAL A 37 -4.22 12.72 -7.69
C VAL A 37 -4.30 14.02 -6.89
N LYS A 38 -3.72 14.05 -5.68
CA LYS A 38 -3.66 15.27 -4.86
C LYS A 38 -2.91 16.41 -5.58
N LYS A 39 -1.82 16.12 -6.28
CA LYS A 39 -1.09 17.13 -7.06
C LYS A 39 -1.95 17.67 -8.22
N GLU A 40 -2.59 16.78 -8.96
CA GLU A 40 -3.50 17.15 -10.06
C GLU A 40 -4.65 18.04 -9.55
N LEU A 41 -5.23 17.73 -8.38
CA LEU A 41 -6.26 18.56 -7.75
C LEU A 41 -5.74 19.93 -7.32
N GLN A 42 -4.56 20.00 -6.69
CA GLN A 42 -3.94 21.26 -6.27
C GLN A 42 -3.70 22.21 -7.45
N GLU A 43 -3.26 21.68 -8.60
CA GLU A 43 -3.08 22.47 -9.82
C GLU A 43 -4.39 23.08 -10.33
N VAL A 44 -5.50 22.35 -10.22
CA VAL A 44 -6.85 22.85 -10.59
C VAL A 44 -7.33 23.90 -9.59
N GLU A 45 -7.21 23.64 -8.28
CA GLU A 45 -7.62 24.58 -7.23
C GLU A 45 -6.90 25.94 -7.34
N ILE A 46 -5.60 25.93 -7.65
CA ILE A 46 -4.81 27.15 -7.85
C ILE A 46 -5.33 27.96 -9.06
N LYS A 47 -5.62 27.29 -10.19
CA LYS A 47 -6.15 27.95 -11.39
C LYS A 47 -7.53 28.57 -11.15
N VAL A 48 -8.41 27.89 -10.41
CA VAL A 48 -9.74 28.40 -10.08
C VAL A 48 -9.64 29.64 -9.18
N LYS A 49 -8.78 29.62 -8.15
CA LYS A 49 -8.56 30.78 -7.27
C LYS A 49 -7.99 32.01 -7.99
N SER A 50 -7.23 31.82 -9.06
CA SER A 50 -6.63 32.93 -9.82
C SER A 50 -7.61 33.61 -10.80
N ASN A 51 -8.74 32.98 -11.12
CA ASN A 51 -9.71 33.46 -12.12
C ASN A 51 -11.02 34.00 -11.50
N GLY A 52 -11.06 34.19 -10.18
CA GLY A 52 -12.19 34.73 -9.43
C GLY A 52 -11.88 36.05 -8.76
#